data_AF-A0A1J0ETH3-F1
#
_entry.id   AF-A0A1J0ETH3-F1
#
_cell.length_a   1.000
_cell.length_b   1.000
_cell.length_c   1.000
_cell.angle_alpha   90.00
_cell.angle_beta   90.00
_cell.angle_gamma   90.00
#
_symmetry.space_group_name_H-M   'P 1'
#
loop_
_entity.id
_entity.type
_entity.pdbx_description
1 polymer ?
#
loop_
_entity_poly.entity_id
_entity_poly.type
_entity_poly.pdbx_seq_one_letter_code
_entity_poly.pdbx_strand_id
1 'polypeptide(L)'
;MDQQPSIQELAAELERELTTRYGVILGSRILWRELGFYSAAAFSQAIIRGKMEVPLFEVKHRRGYFALSKDVALWVAQQRYQCTTEPEPVLSQDNS
;
A
#
# COMPACT_ATOMS: atom_id res chain seq x y z
N MET A 1 22.06 -17.05 -5.65
CA MET A 1 21.16 -16.34 -6.56
C MET A 1 19.95 -15.96 -5.72
N ASP A 2 19.87 -14.72 -5.27
CA ASP A 2 18.69 -14.23 -4.55
C ASP A 2 17.60 -13.98 -5.58
N GLN A 3 16.73 -14.99 -5.79
CA GLN A 3 15.53 -14.78 -6.58
C GLN A 3 14.61 -13.86 -5.78
N GLN A 4 14.53 -12.60 -6.17
CA GLN A 4 13.50 -11.72 -5.66
C GLN A 4 12.14 -12.34 -6.02
N PRO A 5 11.21 -12.49 -5.06
CA PRO A 5 9.88 -12.97 -5.38
C PRO A 5 9.25 -12.07 -6.45
N SER A 6 8.27 -12.56 -7.19
CA SER A 6 7.43 -11.71 -8.03
C SER A 6 6.50 -10.86 -7.14
N ILE A 7 5.98 -9.75 -7.69
CA ILE A 7 4.97 -8.93 -7.00
C ILE A 7 3.78 -9.79 -6.53
N GLN A 8 3.38 -10.79 -7.32
CA GLN A 8 2.26 -11.66 -7.00
C GLN A 8 2.55 -12.61 -5.84
N GLU A 9 3.75 -13.17 -5.76
CA GLU A 9 4.15 -14.03 -4.65
C GLU A 9 4.21 -13.24 -3.34
N LEU A 10 4.79 -12.04 -3.37
CA LEU A 10 4.84 -11.15 -2.21
C LEU A 10 3.43 -10.70 -1.81
N ALA A 11 2.58 -10.31 -2.77
CA ALA A 11 1.20 -9.92 -2.49
C ALA A 11 0.40 -11.07 -1.85
N ALA A 12 0.56 -12.31 -2.34
CA ALA A 12 -0.12 -13.47 -1.75
C ALA A 12 0.37 -13.79 -0.33
N GLU A 13 1.67 -13.59 -0.05
CA GLU A 13 2.21 -13.73 1.29
C GLU A 13 1.63 -12.68 2.25
N LEU A 14 1.68 -11.40 1.86
CA LEU A 14 1.13 -10.29 2.65
C LEU A 14 -0.39 -10.41 2.83
N GLU A 15 -1.12 -10.85 1.81
CA GLU A 15 -2.57 -11.09 1.90
C GLU A 15 -2.88 -12.15 2.97
N ARG A 16 -2.14 -13.26 3.00
CA ARG A 16 -2.30 -14.30 4.03
C ARG A 16 -2.01 -13.75 5.42
N GLU A 17 -0.96 -12.95 5.58
CA GLU A 17 -0.61 -12.36 6.87
C GLU A 17 -1.70 -11.37 7.36
N LEU A 18 -2.09 -10.42 6.51
CA LEU A 18 -3.14 -9.44 6.82
C LEU A 18 -4.47 -10.12 7.12
N THR A 19 -4.83 -11.15 6.34
CA THR A 19 -6.07 -11.90 6.53
C THR A 19 -6.04 -12.71 7.82
N THR A 20 -4.92 -13.34 8.16
CA THR A 20 -4.77 -14.09 9.41
C THR A 20 -4.84 -13.18 10.63
N ARG A 21 -4.29 -11.97 10.54
CA ARG A 21 -4.17 -11.04 11.66
C ARG A 21 -5.40 -10.17 11.89
N TYR A 22 -6.04 -9.72 10.81
CA TYR A 22 -7.11 -8.71 10.85
C TYR A 22 -8.39 -9.14 10.14
N GLY A 23 -8.36 -10.21 9.35
CA GLY A 23 -9.47 -10.68 8.52
C GLY A 23 -9.42 -10.15 7.09
N VAL A 24 -10.44 -10.47 6.30
CA VAL A 24 -10.52 -10.13 4.87
C VAL A 24 -10.67 -8.62 4.62
N ILE A 25 -11.21 -7.90 5.61
CA ILE A 25 -11.48 -6.45 5.52
C ILE A 25 -10.67 -5.73 6.59
N LEU A 26 -9.86 -4.75 6.17
CA LEU A 26 -9.13 -3.85 7.04
C LEU A 26 -9.94 -2.59 7.29
N GLY A 27 -10.14 -2.25 8.56
CA GLY A 27 -10.77 -1.00 8.97
C GLY A 27 -9.77 0.14 9.07
N SER A 28 -10.27 1.38 9.05
CA SER A 28 -9.45 2.60 9.05
C SER A 28 -8.37 2.63 10.13
N ARG A 29 -8.67 2.11 11.34
CA ARG A 29 -7.72 2.06 12.48
C ARG A 29 -6.44 1.26 12.20
N ILE A 30 -6.53 0.28 11.31
CA ILE A 30 -5.40 -0.56 10.90
C ILE A 30 -4.77 0.05 9.65
N LEU A 31 -5.59 0.45 8.68
CA LEU A 31 -5.14 1.00 7.39
C LEU A 31 -4.12 2.13 7.53
N TRP A 32 -4.37 3.14 8.38
CA TRP A 32 -3.42 4.25 8.47
C TRP A 32 -2.04 3.80 8.96
N ARG A 33 -1.97 2.77 9.80
CA ARG A 33 -0.71 2.22 10.31
C ARG A 33 -0.02 1.34 9.27
N GLU A 34 -0.75 0.41 8.65
CA GLU A 34 -0.19 -0.51 7.65
C GLU A 34 0.26 0.23 6.37
N LEU A 35 -0.38 1.36 6.05
CA LEU A 35 0.00 2.22 4.92
C LEU A 35 1.08 3.25 5.29
N GLY A 36 1.61 3.24 6.52
CA GLY A 36 2.73 4.10 6.93
C GLY A 36 2.37 5.56 7.22
N PHE A 37 1.09 5.89 7.45
CA PHE A 37 0.71 7.24 7.88
C PHE A 37 1.06 7.46 9.36
N TYR A 38 1.42 8.69 9.68
CA TYR A 38 1.75 9.10 11.05
C TYR A 38 0.51 9.16 11.97
N SER A 39 -0.69 9.38 11.42
CA SER A 39 -1.93 9.44 12.19
C SER A 39 -3.17 9.15 11.35
N ALA A 40 -4.27 8.80 12.03
CA ALA A 40 -5.58 8.64 11.41
C ALA A 40 -6.10 9.95 10.74
N ALA A 41 -5.70 11.12 11.25
CA ALA A 41 -6.06 12.41 10.66
C ALA A 41 -5.33 12.64 9.33
N ALA A 42 -4.03 12.31 9.25
CA ALA A 42 -3.26 12.38 8.01
C ALA A 42 -3.83 11.44 6.94
N PHE A 43 -4.20 10.21 7.34
CA PHE A 43 -4.89 9.27 6.47
C PHE A 43 -6.23 9.83 5.95
N SER A 44 -7.05 10.39 6.84
CA SER A 44 -8.34 10.98 6.45
C SER A 44 -8.15 12.14 5.46
N GLN A 45 -7.13 12.98 5.65
CA GLN A 45 -6.80 14.05 4.71
C GLN A 45 -6.33 13.51 3.36
N ALA A 46 -5.56 12.42 3.32
CA ALA A 46 -5.12 11.80 2.06
C ALA A 46 -6.31 11.27 1.24
N ILE A 47 -7.31 10.68 1.91
CA ILE A 47 -8.56 10.25 1.30
C ILE A 47 -9.33 11.44 0.70
N ILE A 48 -9.54 12.49 1.50
CA ILE A 48 -10.26 13.70 1.05
C ILE A 48 -9.57 14.35 -0.15
N ARG A 49 -8.24 14.30 -0.20
CA ARG A 49 -7.42 14.84 -1.30
C ARG A 49 -7.37 13.92 -2.53
N GLY A 50 -8.02 12.75 -2.50
CA GLY A 50 -8.05 11.80 -3.61
C GLY A 50 -6.69 11.19 -3.95
N LYS A 51 -5.74 11.17 -3.00
CA LYS A 51 -4.38 10.66 -3.22
C LYS A 51 -4.21 9.18 -2.86
N MET A 52 -5.31 8.45 -2.71
CA MET A 52 -5.26 7.04 -2.32
C MET A 52 -5.19 6.16 -3.55
N GLU A 53 -4.08 5.45 -3.70
CA GLU A 53 -3.89 4.45 -4.76
C GLU A 53 -4.53 3.10 -4.41
N VAL A 54 -4.83 2.89 -3.13
CA VAL A 54 -5.54 1.70 -2.64
C VAL A 54 -7.05 1.92 -2.74
N PRO A 55 -7.82 0.98 -3.34
CA PRO A 55 -9.28 1.03 -3.34
C PRO A 55 -9.85 1.04 -1.92
N LEU A 56 -10.57 2.11 -1.58
CA LEU A 56 -11.29 2.23 -0.32
C LEU A 56 -12.80 2.20 -0.57
N PHE A 57 -13.53 1.59 0.35
CA PHE A 57 -14.98 1.54 0.32
C PHE A 57 -15.59 1.83 1.69
N GLU A 58 -16.83 2.30 1.67
CA GLU A 58 -17.63 2.51 2.86
C GLU A 58 -18.67 1.39 3.02
N VAL A 59 -18.93 0.99 4.26
CA VAL A 59 -19.97 0.01 4.57
C VAL A 59 -21.14 0.75 5.19
N LYS A 60 -22.34 0.58 4.61
CA LYS A 60 -23.56 1.21 5.12
C LYS A 60 -23.73 0.91 6.62
N HIS A 61 -24.04 1.94 7.41
CA HIS A 61 -24.17 1.86 8.87
C HIS A 61 -22.88 1.56 9.65
N ARG A 62 -21.71 1.65 9.01
CA ARG A 62 -20.41 1.61 9.70
C ARG A 62 -19.61 2.88 9.41
N ARG A 63 -19.06 3.50 10.45
CA ARG A 63 -18.23 4.69 10.30
C ARG A 63 -16.83 4.31 9.85
N GLY A 64 -16.33 5.03 8.86
CA GLY A 64 -14.94 4.93 8.37
C GLY A 64 -14.82 4.25 7.01
N TYR A 65 -13.58 4.26 6.52
CA TYR A 65 -13.18 3.61 5.28
C TYR A 65 -12.60 2.22 5.54
N PHE A 66 -12.84 1.34 4.59
CA PHE A 66 -12.41 -0.04 4.60
C PHE A 66 -11.66 -0.35 3.31
N ALA A 67 -10.75 -1.32 3.38
CA ALA A 67 -10.09 -1.88 2.21
C ALA A 67 -10.04 -3.40 2.35
N LEU A 68 -9.92 -4.12 1.24
CA LEU A 68 -9.70 -5.55 1.30
C LEU A 68 -8.22 -5.83 1.57
N SER A 69 -7.94 -6.84 2.38
CA SER A 69 -6.57 -7.25 2.70
C SER A 69 -5.76 -7.57 1.44
N LYS A 70 -6.40 -8.17 0.41
CA LYS A 70 -5.78 -8.43 -0.90
C LYS A 70 -5.36 -7.16 -1.64
N ASP A 71 -6.16 -6.09 -1.56
CA ASP A 71 -5.92 -4.85 -2.30
C ASP A 71 -4.77 -4.08 -1.63
N VAL A 72 -4.75 -4.08 -0.29
CA VAL A 72 -3.64 -3.52 0.49
C VAL A 72 -2.36 -4.29 0.24
N ALA A 73 -2.41 -5.62 0.26
CA ALA A 73 -1.25 -6.48 0.02
C ALA A 73 -0.63 -6.24 -1.37
N LEU A 74 -1.46 -6.18 -2.41
CA LEU A 74 -1.01 -5.89 -3.76
C LEU A 74 -0.36 -4.51 -3.87
N TRP A 75 -0.96 -3.49 -3.26
CA TRP A 75 -0.39 -2.15 -3.26
C TRP A 75 0.96 -2.10 -2.54
N VAL A 76 1.07 -2.68 -1.34
CA VAL A 76 2.35 -2.73 -0.60
C VAL A 76 3.43 -3.45 -1.41
N ALA A 77 3.07 -4.57 -2.05
CA ALA A 77 3.97 -5.27 -2.94
C ALA A 77 4.41 -4.37 -4.11
N GLN A 78 3.51 -3.66 -4.78
CA GLN A 78 3.86 -2.75 -5.87
C GLN A 78 4.82 -1.63 -5.42
N GLN A 79 4.56 -0.99 -4.27
CA GLN A 79 5.41 0.08 -3.74
C GLN A 79 6.86 -0.40 -3.51
N ARG A 80 7.04 -1.63 -3.00
CA ARG A 80 8.37 -2.21 -2.76
C ARG A 80 9.21 -2.34 -4.03
N TYR A 81 8.58 -2.60 -5.18
CA TYR A 81 9.28 -2.78 -6.46
C TYR A 81 9.47 -1.44 -7.17
N GLN A 82 8.53 -0.50 -7.01
CA GLN A 82 8.71 0.89 -7.48
C GLN A 82 9.91 1.56 -6.79
N CYS A 83 10.11 1.39 -5.48
CA CYS A 83 11.31 1.89 -4.79
C CYS A 83 12.62 1.20 -5.21
N THR A 84 12.56 0.03 -5.85
CA THR A 84 13.77 -0.66 -6.36
C THR A 84 14.08 -0.23 -7.81
N THR A 85 13.16 0.49 -8.44
CA THR A 85 13.26 0.97 -9.82
C THR A 85 13.29 2.50 -9.84
N GLU A 86 14.18 3.11 -9.06
CA GLU A 86 14.62 4.47 -9.39
C GLU A 86 15.67 4.39 -10.52
N PRO A 87 15.53 5.17 -11.60
CA PRO A 87 16.55 5.28 -12.62
C PRO A 87 17.77 5.96 -11.99
N GLU A 88 18.97 5.50 -12.31
CA GLU A 88 20.17 6.26 -11.97
C GLU A 88 20.00 7.72 -12.39
N PRO A 89 20.48 8.68 -11.58
CA PRO A 89 20.58 10.05 -12.06
C PRO A 89 21.50 10.00 -13.29
N VAL A 90 20.92 10.21 -14.48
CA VAL A 90 21.69 10.35 -15.71
C VAL A 90 22.69 11.46 -15.43
N LEU A 91 23.95 11.05 -15.25
CA LEU A 91 25.09 11.94 -15.17
C LEU A 91 24.92 12.98 -16.27
N SER A 92 24.83 14.24 -15.86
CA SER A 92 25.06 15.37 -16.74
C SER A 92 26.43 15.16 -17.39
N GLN A 93 26.45 14.51 -18.55
CA GLN A 93 27.59 14.58 -19.44
C GLN A 93 27.65 16.02 -19.93
N ASP A 94 28.50 16.77 -19.22
CA ASP A 94 29.48 17.67 -19.78
C ASP A 94 29.46 17.64 -21.32
N ASN A 95 28.86 18.65 -21.93
CA ASN A 95 29.00 18.91 -23.35
C ASN A 95 29.52 20.34 -23.49
N SER A 96 30.86 20.36 -23.60
CA SER A 96 31.77 21.28 -24.31
C SER A 96 31.37 22.75 -24.51
#